data_AF-A0A6U5JLA7-F1
#
_entry.id   AF-A0A6U5JLA7-F1
#
_cell.length_a   1.000
_cell.length_b   1.000
_cell.length_c   1.000
_cell.angle_alpha   90.00
_cell.angle_beta   90.00
_cell.angle_gamma   90.00
#
_symmetry.space_group_name_H-M   'P 1'
#
loop_
_entity.id
_entity.type
_entity.pdbx_description
1 polymer ?
#
loop_
_entity_poly.entity_id
_entity_poly.type
_entity_poly.pdbx_seq_one_letter_code
_entity_poly.pdbx_strand_id
1 'polypeptide(L)'
;QGPRGLVLEGLAWLATQSGLQAVVTTGEGGAVAVQPGDPWWACLPRSQWPPGLAEDIAPLWHEPHGDRQTEISIRADEPGALEWLLAELRGCVLTDTETTLDTRELDDPYAEEWATVLKDLEKQERAEKIAAEVQNAFSRKLSLGGASARLCTPCTRVF
;
A
#
# COMPACT_ATOMS: atom_id res chain seq x y z
N GLN A 1 -2.77 2.83 -33.81
CA GLN A 1 -1.94 1.66 -33.48
C GLN A 1 -0.65 2.20 -32.91
N GLY A 2 -0.30 1.80 -31.68
CA GLY A 2 0.96 2.22 -31.04
C GLY A 2 2.18 1.57 -31.71
N PRO A 3 3.39 2.07 -31.39
CA PRO A 3 4.65 1.50 -31.89
C PRO A 3 4.86 0.07 -31.36
N ARG A 4 5.61 -0.75 -32.11
CA ARG A 4 5.91 -2.14 -31.74
C ARG A 4 7.25 -2.25 -31.02
N GLY A 5 7.48 -3.38 -30.35
CA GLY A 5 8.73 -3.65 -29.64
C GLY A 5 8.91 -2.79 -28.39
N LEU A 6 7.81 -2.35 -27.78
CA LEU A 6 7.85 -1.74 -26.46
C LEU A 6 7.85 -2.84 -25.39
N VAL A 7 8.79 -2.74 -24.45
CA VAL A 7 8.82 -3.56 -23.24
C VAL A 7 8.89 -2.63 -22.04
N LEU A 8 7.87 -2.72 -21.18
CA LEU A 8 7.72 -1.98 -19.95
C LEU A 8 7.82 -2.95 -18.76
N GLU A 9 8.54 -2.54 -17.73
CA GLU A 9 8.61 -3.24 -16.45
C GLU A 9 8.80 -2.22 -15.32
N GLY A 10 8.00 -2.29 -14.28
CA GLY A 10 8.18 -1.44 -13.10
C GLY A 10 6.90 -1.21 -12.32
N LEU A 11 6.87 -0.09 -11.59
CA LEU A 11 5.80 0.29 -10.70
C LEU A 11 5.17 1.62 -11.16
N ALA A 12 3.86 1.72 -11.07
CA ALA A 12 3.13 2.97 -11.26
C ALA A 12 2.28 3.29 -10.03
N TRP A 13 2.14 4.59 -9.76
CA TRP A 13 1.14 5.06 -8.82
C TRP A 13 -0.16 5.39 -9.56
N LEU A 14 -1.27 4.79 -9.13
CA LEU A 14 -2.61 5.03 -9.67
C LEU A 14 -3.41 5.85 -8.67
N ALA A 15 -4.02 6.96 -9.11
CA ALA A 15 -4.78 7.85 -8.24
C ALA A 15 -5.98 7.16 -7.57
N THR A 16 -6.71 6.36 -8.35
CA THR A 16 -7.91 5.62 -7.90
C THR A 16 -7.56 4.41 -7.02
N GLN A 17 -6.33 3.90 -7.14
CA GLN A 17 -5.79 2.76 -6.38
C GLN A 17 -4.56 3.16 -5.54
N SER A 18 -4.60 4.35 -4.94
CA SER A 18 -3.42 5.00 -4.32
C SER A 18 -2.78 4.25 -3.15
N GLY A 19 -3.46 3.22 -2.64
CA GLY A 19 -3.00 2.36 -1.55
C GLY A 19 -1.92 1.35 -1.97
N LEU A 20 -1.92 0.95 -3.26
CA LEU A 20 -1.12 -0.14 -3.77
C LEU A 20 -0.19 0.33 -4.89
N GLN A 21 0.92 -0.39 -5.04
CA GLN A 21 1.75 -0.30 -6.23
C GLN A 21 1.02 -0.96 -7.41
N ALA A 22 1.08 -0.35 -8.59
CA ALA A 22 0.64 -0.99 -9.82
C ALA A 22 1.86 -1.59 -10.54
N VAL A 23 1.94 -2.92 -10.57
CA VAL A 23 3.04 -3.64 -11.23
C VAL A 23 2.75 -3.69 -12.72
N VAL A 24 3.55 -2.97 -13.50
CA VAL A 24 3.46 -2.90 -14.96
C VAL A 24 4.44 -3.88 -15.56
N THR A 25 3.97 -4.77 -16.43
CA THR A 25 4.81 -5.72 -17.16
C THR A 25 4.36 -5.87 -18.61
N THR A 26 5.30 -6.16 -19.51
CA THR A 26 4.98 -6.56 -20.88
C THR A 26 5.20 -8.06 -21.03
N GLY A 27 4.13 -8.79 -21.35
CA GLY A 27 4.13 -10.23 -21.55
C GLY A 27 4.47 -10.65 -22.98
N GLU A 28 4.32 -11.95 -23.23
CA GLU A 28 4.49 -12.53 -24.56
C GLU A 28 3.56 -11.89 -25.59
N GLY A 29 4.08 -11.60 -26.78
CA GLY A 29 3.31 -10.94 -27.85
C GLY A 29 3.13 -9.42 -27.68
N GLY A 30 3.73 -8.81 -26.66
CA GLY A 30 3.72 -7.35 -26.47
C GLY A 30 2.49 -6.81 -25.76
N ALA A 31 1.70 -7.68 -25.12
CA ALA A 31 0.59 -7.25 -24.27
C ALA A 31 1.11 -6.66 -22.96
N VAL A 32 0.56 -5.52 -22.55
CA VAL A 32 0.88 -4.89 -21.26
C VAL A 32 -0.14 -5.34 -20.21
N ALA A 33 0.36 -5.78 -19.07
CA ALA A 33 -0.43 -6.11 -17.89
C ALA A 33 -0.13 -5.11 -16.77
N VAL A 34 -1.17 -4.76 -16.02
CA VAL A 34 -1.07 -3.90 -14.82
C VAL A 34 -1.77 -4.63 -13.69
N GLN A 35 -1.00 -5.08 -12.70
CA GLN A 35 -1.49 -5.92 -11.61
C GLN A 35 -1.28 -5.24 -10.26
N PRO A 36 -2.11 -5.54 -9.24
CA PRO A 36 -1.89 -4.99 -7.90
C PRO A 36 -0.62 -5.61 -7.30
N GLY A 37 0.27 -4.76 -6.82
CA GLY A 37 1.47 -5.13 -6.08
C GLY A 37 1.33 -4.90 -4.58
N ASP A 38 2.47 -4.71 -3.92
CA ASP A 38 2.51 -4.44 -2.48
C ASP A 38 1.95 -3.04 -2.15
N PRO A 39 1.49 -2.83 -0.90
CA PRO A 39 1.18 -1.49 -0.41
C PRO A 39 2.40 -0.56 -0.43
N TRP A 40 2.16 0.72 -0.67
CA TRP A 40 3.17 1.76 -0.46
C TRP A 40 3.52 1.88 1.03
N TRP A 41 4.77 2.20 1.37
CA TRP A 41 5.16 2.39 2.77
C TRP A 41 4.39 3.53 3.43
N ALA A 42 3.99 4.54 2.65
CA ALA A 42 3.11 5.62 3.07
C ALA A 42 1.72 5.16 3.56
N CYS A 43 1.29 3.96 3.20
CA CYS A 43 0.03 3.37 3.65
C CYS A 43 0.20 2.53 4.93
N LEU A 44 1.42 2.12 5.26
CA LEU A 44 1.69 1.23 6.38
C LEU A 44 2.06 2.02 7.65
N PRO A 45 1.59 1.59 8.83
CA PRO A 45 2.02 2.17 10.10
C PRO A 45 3.54 2.08 10.25
N ARG A 46 4.18 3.16 10.74
CA ARG A 46 5.64 3.21 10.98
C ARG A 46 6.16 2.06 11.88
N SER A 47 5.31 1.46 12.72
CA SER A 47 5.66 0.30 13.54
C SER A 47 5.90 -0.99 12.74
N GLN A 48 5.41 -1.07 11.51
CA GLN A 48 5.63 -2.20 10.60
C GLN A 48 6.87 -2.00 9.72
N TRP A 49 7.47 -0.82 9.74
CA TRP A 49 8.63 -0.52 8.91
C TRP A 49 9.87 -1.24 9.47
N PRO A 50 10.70 -1.86 8.61
CA PRO A 50 11.97 -2.41 9.03
C PRO A 50 12.91 -1.31 9.56
N PRO A 51 13.81 -1.63 10.51
CA PRO A 51 14.81 -0.68 11.00
C PRO A 51 15.67 -0.12 9.85
N GLY A 52 15.92 1.19 9.84
CA GLY A 52 16.73 1.88 8.81
C GLY A 52 15.95 2.33 7.56
N LEU A 53 14.74 1.82 7.34
CA LEU A 53 13.95 2.17 6.16
C LEU A 53 13.57 3.65 6.12
N ALA A 54 13.34 4.26 7.28
CA ALA A 54 12.94 5.67 7.35
C ALA A 54 14.01 6.59 6.76
N GLU A 55 15.27 6.29 7.00
CA GLU A 55 16.42 7.00 6.46
C GLU A 55 16.60 6.71 4.96
N ASP A 56 16.46 5.44 4.56
CA ASP A 56 16.63 5.01 3.16
C ASP A 56 15.57 5.60 2.22
N ILE A 57 14.33 5.71 2.69
CA ILE A 57 13.20 6.20 1.88
C ILE A 57 13.06 7.73 1.92
N ALA A 58 13.68 8.40 2.89
CA ALA A 58 13.55 9.85 3.05
C ALA A 58 13.86 10.66 1.77
N PRO A 59 14.86 10.31 0.94
CA PRO A 59 15.13 11.02 -0.32
C PRO A 59 14.04 10.84 -1.38
N LEU A 60 13.24 9.78 -1.28
CA LEU A 60 12.14 9.47 -2.20
C LEU A 60 10.79 10.01 -1.72
N TRP A 61 10.75 10.50 -0.48
CA TRP A 61 9.51 10.89 0.19
C TRP A 61 9.04 12.28 -0.22
N HIS A 62 7.84 12.38 -0.78
CA HIS A 62 7.23 13.63 -1.24
C HIS A 62 5.86 13.86 -0.58
N GLU A 63 5.76 14.85 0.30
CA GLU A 63 4.49 15.18 0.96
C GLU A 63 3.45 15.73 -0.03
N PRO A 64 2.15 15.39 0.11
CA PRO A 64 1.55 14.48 1.11
C PRO A 64 1.55 13.00 0.70
N HIS A 65 2.18 12.67 -0.42
CA HIS A 65 2.03 11.38 -1.09
C HIS A 65 2.99 10.31 -0.58
N GLY A 66 4.04 10.69 0.15
CA GLY A 66 5.03 9.79 0.72
C GLY A 66 5.94 9.17 -0.34
N ASP A 67 6.10 7.84 -0.34
CA ASP A 67 6.94 7.10 -1.29
C ASP A 67 6.22 6.73 -2.60
N ARG A 68 4.97 7.15 -2.77
CA ARG A 68 4.16 6.86 -3.96
C ARG A 68 4.79 7.50 -5.20
N GLN A 69 5.37 6.68 -6.06
CA GLN A 69 6.05 7.13 -7.28
C GLN A 69 5.76 6.22 -8.47
N THR A 70 6.02 6.73 -9.67
CA THR A 70 5.99 5.92 -10.90
C THR A 70 7.42 5.74 -11.39
N GLU A 71 7.87 4.50 -11.44
CA GLU A 71 9.20 4.08 -11.89
C GLU A 71 9.04 2.91 -12.87
N ILE A 72 9.14 3.21 -14.16
CA ILE A 72 8.98 2.22 -15.22
C ILE A 72 10.23 2.22 -16.09
N SER A 73 10.86 1.06 -16.21
CA SER A 73 11.90 0.80 -17.20
C SER A 73 11.25 0.56 -18.56
N ILE A 74 11.67 1.32 -19.57
CA ILE A 74 11.12 1.25 -20.92
C ILE A 74 12.23 0.87 -21.89
N ARG A 75 12.01 -0.18 -22.67
CA ARG A 75 12.81 -0.54 -23.84
C ARG A 75 11.96 -0.39 -25.09
N ALA A 76 12.53 0.20 -26.14
CA ALA A 76 11.85 0.44 -27.40
C ALA A 76 12.78 0.09 -28.56
N ASP A 77 12.28 -0.68 -29.52
CA ASP A 77 13.03 -1.07 -30.72
C ASP A 77 12.82 -0.12 -31.90
N GLU A 78 11.65 0.53 -31.98
CA GLU A 78 11.29 1.45 -33.06
C GLU A 78 11.71 2.91 -32.75
N PRO A 79 12.37 3.63 -33.68
CA PRO A 79 12.67 5.05 -33.50
C PRO A 79 11.41 5.89 -33.25
N GLY A 80 11.45 6.77 -32.26
CA GLY A 80 10.30 7.62 -31.89
C GLY A 80 9.28 6.96 -30.96
N ALA A 81 9.39 5.65 -30.70
CA ALA A 81 8.45 4.93 -29.86
C ALA A 81 8.55 5.33 -28.38
N LEU A 82 9.77 5.59 -27.90
CA LEU A 82 10.01 6.05 -26.54
C LEU A 82 9.41 7.44 -26.33
N GLU A 83 9.64 8.37 -27.26
CA GLU A 83 9.13 9.74 -27.20
C GLU A 83 7.60 9.76 -27.23
N TRP A 84 6.99 8.93 -28.08
CA TRP A 84 5.55 8.76 -28.13
C TRP A 84 5.01 8.25 -26.79
N LEU A 85 5.56 7.16 -26.26
CA LEU A 85 5.12 6.57 -25.00
C LEU A 85 5.27 7.55 -23.82
N LEU A 86 6.38 8.29 -23.76
CA LEU A 86 6.59 9.30 -22.73
C LEU A 86 5.58 10.45 -22.83
N ALA A 87 5.15 10.82 -24.04
CA ALA A 87 4.12 11.83 -24.23
C ALA A 87 2.75 11.34 -23.72
N GLU A 88 2.37 10.10 -24.04
CA GLU A 88 1.14 9.47 -23.55
C GLU A 88 1.16 9.37 -22.01
N LEU A 89 2.24 8.85 -21.42
CA LEU A 89 2.38 8.72 -19.96
C LEU A 89 2.31 10.07 -19.25
N ARG A 90 2.90 11.12 -19.82
CA ARG A 90 2.80 12.49 -19.28
C ARG A 90 1.37 13.02 -19.33
N GLY A 91 0.59 12.64 -20.35
CA GLY A 91 -0.82 12.98 -20.45
C GLY A 91 -1.69 12.31 -19.37
N CYS A 92 -1.22 11.22 -18.76
CA CYS A 92 -1.91 10.52 -17.67
C CYS A 92 -1.59 11.08 -16.28
N VAL A 93 -0.64 12.02 -16.16
CA VAL A 93 -0.30 12.62 -14.87
C VAL A 93 -1.42 13.57 -14.47
N LEU A 94 -1.95 13.39 -13.25
CA LEU A 94 -2.94 14.29 -12.70
C LEU A 94 -2.45 15.73 -12.72
N THR A 95 -3.32 16.62 -13.18
CA THR A 95 -3.12 18.06 -13.06
C THR A 95 -3.41 18.53 -11.64
N ASP A 96 -2.94 19.72 -11.28
CA ASP A 96 -3.22 20.34 -9.98
C ASP A 96 -4.73 20.41 -9.69
N THR A 97 -5.54 20.66 -10.73
CA THR A 97 -7.01 20.70 -10.62
C THR A 97 -7.58 19.33 -10.28
N GLU A 98 -7.15 18.28 -10.99
CA GLU A 98 -7.64 16.92 -10.77
C GLU A 98 -7.20 16.35 -9.41
N THR A 99 -6.06 16.81 -8.88
CA THR A 99 -5.57 16.44 -7.55
C THR A 99 -6.50 16.92 -6.42
N THR A 100 -7.36 17.91 -6.69
CA THR A 100 -8.38 18.38 -5.74
C THR A 100 -9.71 17.63 -5.84
N LEU A 101 -9.90 16.82 -6.89
CA LEU A 101 -11.08 15.99 -7.04
C LEU A 101 -11.01 14.81 -6.08
N ASP A 102 -12.19 14.32 -5.71
CA ASP A 102 -12.29 13.01 -5.08
C ASP A 102 -11.90 11.95 -6.10
N THR A 103 -10.85 11.18 -5.83
CA THR A 103 -10.34 10.17 -6.77
C THR A 103 -11.37 9.09 -7.10
N ARG A 104 -12.42 8.95 -6.28
CA ARG A 104 -13.56 8.05 -6.53
C ARG A 104 -14.47 8.51 -7.67
N GLU A 105 -14.36 9.77 -8.08
CA GLU A 105 -15.08 10.35 -9.23
C GLU A 105 -14.33 10.12 -10.56
N LEU A 106 -13.07 9.68 -10.50
CA LEU A 106 -12.29 9.32 -11.68
C LEU A 106 -12.69 7.92 -12.17
N ASP A 107 -12.67 7.74 -13.49
CA ASP A 107 -12.89 6.43 -14.10
C ASP A 107 -11.71 5.50 -13.78
N ASP A 108 -11.99 4.28 -13.35
CA ASP A 108 -10.99 3.31 -12.95
C ASP A 108 -11.19 1.99 -13.72
N PRO A 109 -10.39 1.73 -14.77
CA PRO A 109 -10.50 0.50 -15.55
C PRO A 109 -10.08 -0.75 -14.77
N TYR A 110 -9.42 -0.62 -13.62
CA TYR A 110 -8.90 -1.73 -12.80
C TYR A 110 -9.79 -2.04 -11.58
N ALA A 111 -10.79 -1.21 -11.28
CA ALA A 111 -11.57 -1.31 -10.04
C ALA A 111 -12.22 -2.68 -9.85
N GLU A 112 -12.80 -3.27 -10.91
CA GLU A 112 -13.45 -4.58 -10.82
C GLU A 112 -12.43 -5.71 -10.59
N GLU A 113 -11.34 -5.70 -11.36
CA GLU A 113 -10.29 -6.73 -11.28
C GLU A 113 -9.60 -6.71 -9.91
N TRP A 114 -9.35 -5.54 -9.36
CA TRP A 114 -8.61 -5.37 -8.11
C TRP A 114 -9.51 -5.47 -6.87
N ALA A 115 -10.83 -5.43 -7.03
CA ALA A 115 -11.80 -5.41 -5.93
C ALA A 115 -11.60 -6.54 -4.91
N THR A 116 -11.19 -7.73 -5.36
CA THR A 116 -10.98 -8.88 -4.46
C THR A 116 -9.73 -8.69 -3.60
N VAL A 117 -8.63 -8.26 -4.22
CA VAL A 117 -7.35 -8.02 -3.52
C VAL A 117 -7.51 -6.95 -2.46
N LEU A 118 -8.16 -5.83 -2.82
CA LEU A 118 -8.44 -4.73 -1.88
C LEU A 118 -9.28 -5.20 -0.69
N LYS A 119 -10.36 -5.96 -0.94
CA LYS A 119 -11.21 -6.50 0.11
C LYS A 119 -10.46 -7.43 1.06
N ASP A 120 -9.50 -8.19 0.57
CA ASP A 120 -8.73 -9.12 1.41
C ASP A 120 -7.69 -8.39 2.26
N LEU A 121 -7.05 -7.35 1.72
CA LEU A 121 -6.18 -6.46 2.49
C LEU A 121 -6.95 -5.72 3.60
N GLU A 122 -8.12 -5.16 3.28
CA GLU A 122 -8.98 -4.50 4.28
C GLU A 122 -9.39 -5.47 5.41
N LYS A 123 -9.71 -6.72 5.07
CA LYS A 123 -10.02 -7.75 6.07
C LYS A 123 -8.82 -8.05 6.96
N GLN A 124 -7.63 -8.15 6.37
CA GLN A 124 -6.40 -8.42 7.11
C GLN A 124 -6.08 -7.27 8.08
N GLU A 125 -6.10 -6.02 7.61
CA GLU A 125 -5.91 -4.84 8.47
C GLU A 125 -6.92 -4.80 9.61
N ARG A 126 -8.20 -5.10 9.32
CA ARG A 126 -9.25 -5.16 10.33
C ARG A 126 -8.99 -6.27 11.35
N ALA A 127 -8.56 -7.43 10.92
CA ALA A 127 -8.23 -8.55 11.81
C ALA A 127 -7.03 -8.21 12.72
N GLU A 128 -5.99 -7.60 12.18
CA GLU A 128 -4.81 -7.14 12.93
C GLU A 128 -5.18 -6.09 13.97
N LYS A 129 -6.03 -5.12 13.61
CA LYS A 129 -6.53 -4.09 14.54
C LYS A 129 -7.31 -4.72 15.70
N ILE A 130 -8.22 -5.65 15.41
CA ILE A 130 -8.97 -6.37 16.45
C ILE A 130 -8.02 -7.16 17.35
N ALA A 131 -7.02 -7.85 16.79
CA ALA A 131 -6.04 -8.59 17.57
C ALA A 131 -5.24 -7.67 18.51
N ALA A 132 -4.80 -6.51 18.02
CA ALA A 132 -4.09 -5.51 18.81
C ALA A 132 -4.97 -4.94 19.95
N GLU A 133 -6.25 -4.65 19.70
CA GLU A 133 -7.20 -4.21 20.71
C GLU A 133 -7.44 -5.26 21.80
N VAL A 134 -7.61 -6.52 21.42
CA VAL A 134 -7.76 -7.65 22.35
C VAL A 134 -6.51 -7.81 23.22
N GLN A 135 -5.32 -7.76 22.62
CA GLN A 135 -4.04 -7.84 23.35
C GLN A 135 -3.85 -6.67 24.32
N ASN A 136 -4.20 -5.46 23.90
CA ASN A 136 -4.17 -4.27 24.76
C ASN A 136 -5.15 -4.38 25.92
N ALA A 137 -6.39 -4.85 25.68
CA ALA A 137 -7.38 -5.06 26.72
C ALA A 137 -6.95 -6.13 27.74
N PHE A 138 -6.34 -7.22 27.27
CA PHE A 138 -5.78 -8.26 28.12
C PHE A 138 -4.64 -7.74 29.02
N SER A 139 -3.70 -6.99 28.43
CA SER A 139 -2.59 -6.36 29.16
C SER A 139 -3.07 -5.38 30.24
N ARG A 140 -4.12 -4.59 29.93
CA ARG A 140 -4.74 -3.68 30.92
C ARG A 140 -5.39 -4.44 32.07
N LYS A 141 -6.13 -5.53 31.80
CA LYS A 141 -6.74 -6.38 32.84
C LYS A 141 -5.68 -7.01 33.75
N LEU A 142 -4.54 -7.43 33.22
CA LEU A 142 -3.43 -7.91 34.03
C LEU A 142 -2.81 -6.82 34.91
N SER A 143 -2.68 -5.58 34.40
CA SER A 143 -2.18 -4.45 35.22
C SER A 143 -3.12 -4.05 36.36
N LEU A 144 -4.44 -4.17 36.16
CA LEU A 144 -5.46 -3.87 37.18
C LEU A 144 -5.64 -5.02 38.20
N GLY A 145 -5.19 -6.23 37.86
CA GLY A 145 -5.13 -7.37 38.79
C GLY A 145 -3.93 -7.35 39.74
N GLY A 146 -3.01 -6.38 39.60
CA GLY A 146 -1.82 -6.21 40.43
C GLY A 146 -2.04 -5.54 41.78
N ALA A 147 -3.28 -5.20 42.15
CA ALA A 147 -3.61 -4.88 43.53
C ALA A 147 -3.65 -6.19 44.33
N SER A 148 -2.52 -6.56 44.92
CA SER A 148 -2.37 -7.69 45.85
C SER A 148 -3.39 -7.57 47.00
N ALA A 149 -4.57 -8.19 46.84
CA ALA A 149 -5.39 -8.57 47.98
C ALA A 149 -4.65 -9.72 48.70
N ARG A 150 -3.96 -9.40 49.79
CA ARG A 150 -3.48 -10.43 50.73
C ARG A 150 -4.71 -11.10 51.32
N LEU A 151 -5.09 -12.26 50.80
CA LEU A 151 -6.00 -13.16 51.50
C LEU A 151 -5.25 -13.65 52.76
N CYS A 152 -5.51 -13.00 53.88
CA CYS A 152 -5.14 -13.51 55.19
C CYS A 152 -6.12 -14.64 55.51
N THR A 153 -5.71 -15.89 55.33
CA THR A 153 -6.49 -17.06 55.76
C THR A 153 -6.49 -17.10 57.29
N PRO A 154 -7.64 -17.08 57.97
CA PRO A 154 -7.66 -17.31 59.41
C PRO A 154 -7.37 -18.80 59.70
N CYS A 155 -6.40 -19.00 60.59
CA CYS A 155 -5.99 -20.30 61.12
C CYS A 155 -7.17 -21.18 61.51
N THR A 156 -7.18 -22.41 61.01
CA THR A 156 -8.10 -23.47 61.42
C THR A 156 -7.82 -23.84 62.88
N ARG A 157 -8.84 -23.76 63.74
CA ARG A 157 -8.76 -24.14 65.15
C ARG A 157 -8.97 -25.65 65.28
N VAL A 158 -8.07 -26.26 66.03
CA VAL A 158 -7.99 -27.65 66.50
C VAL A 158 -9.27 -28.05 67.28
N PHE A 159 -9.72 -29.29 67.12
CA PHE A 159 -10.55 -30.01 68.09
C PHE A 159 -9.66 -30.81 69.03
#